data_AF-A0AAN9AS50-F1
#
_entry.id   AF-A0AAN9AS50-F1
#
_cell.length_a   1.000
_cell.length_b   1.000
_cell.length_c   1.000
_cell.angle_alpha   90.00
_cell.angle_beta   90.00
_cell.angle_gamma   90.00
#
_symmetry.space_group_name_H-M   'P 1'
#
loop_
_entity.id
_entity.type
_entity.pdbx_description
1 polymer ?
#
loop_
_entity_poly.entity_id
_entity_poly.type
_entity_poly.pdbx_seq_one_letter_code
_entity_poly.pdbx_strand_id
1 'polypeptide(L)'
;MTRVYYKEAVGAFVVFDVTRASTFEAVTKWKNDLDSKVQLPDGSPVPCVLLANKCDQAKEGLVNNTSQMDDFCKEKGFIGWYETSAKENINIDEAARFLVTRILEKDRAMQLGDDDRDKDRVVLDKPAPGRPERKINCC
;
A
#
# COMPACT_ATOMS: atom_id res chain seq x y z
N MET A 1 5.99 -16.16 -2.71
CA MET A 1 6.12 -15.92 -1.26
C MET A 1 4.80 -16.19 -0.57
N THR A 2 4.80 -16.62 0.69
CA THR A 2 3.58 -16.92 1.46
C THR A 2 2.90 -15.62 1.89
N ARG A 3 1.56 -15.62 1.91
CA ARG A 3 0.72 -14.45 2.26
C ARG A 3 1.01 -13.87 3.64
N VAL A 4 1.61 -14.66 4.53
CA VAL A 4 1.91 -14.31 5.92
C VAL A 4 2.84 -13.10 6.03
N TYR A 5 3.81 -12.95 5.13
CA TYR A 5 4.79 -11.87 5.19
C TYR A 5 4.25 -10.49 4.79
N TYR A 6 3.09 -10.45 4.12
CA TYR A 6 2.49 -9.19 3.66
C TYR A 6 1.27 -8.79 4.48
N LYS A 7 0.88 -9.61 5.47
CA LYS A 7 -0.31 -9.36 6.28
C LYS A 7 -0.18 -8.00 6.96
N GLU A 8 -1.19 -7.15 6.78
CA GLU A 8 -1.27 -5.81 7.39
C GLU A 8 -0.12 -4.85 6.97
N ALA A 9 0.58 -5.13 5.87
CA ALA A 9 1.54 -4.17 5.34
C ALA A 9 0.83 -2.89 4.88
N VAL A 10 1.33 -1.75 5.34
CA VAL A 10 0.80 -0.41 5.01
C VAL A 10 1.65 0.34 3.98
N GLY A 11 2.83 -0.18 3.66
CA GLY A 11 3.73 0.34 2.63
C GLY A 11 4.74 -0.72 2.18
N ALA A 12 5.34 -0.53 1.01
CA ALA A 12 6.35 -1.46 0.49
C ALA A 12 7.46 -0.75 -0.29
N PHE A 13 8.64 -1.35 -0.25
CA PHE A 13 9.72 -1.12 -1.21
C PHE A 13 9.88 -2.35 -2.10
N VAL A 14 9.93 -2.13 -3.41
CA VAL A 14 10.40 -3.16 -4.35
C VAL A 14 11.77 -2.71 -4.83
N VAL A 15 12.75 -3.59 -4.75
CA VAL A 15 14.15 -3.26 -4.99
C VAL A 15 14.68 -4.10 -6.14
N PHE A 16 15.42 -3.48 -7.04
CA PHE A 16 16.21 -4.17 -8.05
C PHE A 16 17.64 -3.63 -8.08
N ASP A 17 18.52 -4.35 -8.74
CA ASP A 17 19.94 -4.03 -8.86
C ASP A 17 20.19 -3.37 -10.22
N VAL A 18 20.70 -2.14 -10.22
CA VAL A 18 20.96 -1.38 -11.46
C VAL A 18 22.00 -2.03 -12.38
N THR A 19 22.81 -2.95 -11.86
CA THR A 19 23.84 -3.67 -12.62
C THR A 19 23.33 -4.98 -13.24
N ARG A 20 22.06 -5.33 -13.00
CA ARG A 20 21.51 -6.62 -13.41
C ARG A 20 20.09 -6.48 -13.94
N ALA A 21 19.94 -6.41 -15.26
CA ALA A 21 18.65 -6.27 -15.95
C ALA A 21 17.61 -7.35 -15.56
N SER A 22 18.04 -8.60 -15.33
CA SER A 22 17.14 -9.68 -14.88
C SER A 22 16.40 -9.39 -13.56
N THR A 23 17.00 -8.57 -12.69
CA THR A 23 16.34 -8.18 -11.43
C THR A 23 15.25 -7.14 -11.66
N PHE A 24 15.39 -6.31 -12.69
CA PHE A 24 14.36 -5.36 -13.10
C PHE A 24 13.14 -6.08 -13.69
N GLU A 25 13.34 -7.11 -14.51
CA GLU A 25 12.23 -7.92 -15.04
C GLU A 25 11.40 -8.57 -13.92
N ALA A 26 12.06 -8.96 -12.82
CA ALA A 26 11.39 -9.54 -11.65
C ALA A 26 10.55 -8.53 -10.86
N VAL A 27 10.77 -7.22 -11.00
CA VAL A 27 10.01 -6.15 -10.30
C VAL A 27 8.51 -6.29 -10.55
N THR A 28 8.12 -6.52 -11.81
CA THR A 28 6.70 -6.66 -12.17
C THR A 28 6.07 -7.86 -11.48
N LYS A 29 6.81 -8.98 -11.38
CA LYS A 29 6.35 -10.17 -10.66
C LYS A 29 6.17 -9.88 -9.18
N TRP A 30 7.09 -9.15 -8.55
CA TRP A 30 6.99 -8.75 -7.15
C TRP A 30 5.83 -7.80 -6.89
N LYS A 31 5.62 -6.82 -7.77
CA LYS A 31 4.50 -5.89 -7.66
C LYS A 31 3.15 -6.60 -7.74
N ASN A 32 2.98 -7.50 -8.71
CA ASN A 32 1.76 -8.28 -8.84
C ASN A 32 1.54 -9.23 -7.63
N ASP A 33 2.61 -9.82 -7.10
CA ASP A 33 2.55 -10.68 -5.91
C ASP A 33 2.14 -9.90 -4.65
N LEU A 34 2.57 -8.64 -4.53
CA LEU A 34 2.18 -7.72 -3.48
C LEU A 34 0.69 -7.35 -3.61
N ASP A 35 0.29 -6.78 -4.75
CA ASP A 35 -1.07 -6.26 -4.97
C ASP A 35 -2.14 -7.35 -4.88
N SER A 36 -1.81 -8.60 -5.22
CA SER A 36 -2.74 -9.74 -5.13
C SER A 36 -2.99 -10.22 -3.70
N LYS A 37 -2.15 -9.83 -2.73
CA LYS A 37 -2.17 -10.40 -1.37
C LYS A 37 -2.44 -9.39 -0.27
N VAL A 38 -2.12 -8.13 -0.50
CA VAL A 38 -2.34 -7.05 0.46
C VAL A 38 -3.06 -5.89 -0.20
N GLN A 39 -4.07 -5.38 0.50
CA GLN A 39 -4.81 -4.18 0.16
C GLN A 39 -5.01 -3.41 1.47
N LEU A 40 -5.10 -2.09 1.35
CA LEU A 40 -5.47 -1.22 2.45
C LEU A 40 -6.96 -1.43 2.82
N PRO A 41 -7.40 -0.97 4.01
CA PRO A 41 -8.80 -1.09 4.43
C PRO A 41 -9.82 -0.48 3.46
N ASP A 42 -9.41 0.52 2.68
CA ASP A 42 -10.21 1.17 1.63
C ASP A 42 -10.28 0.36 0.30
N GLY A 43 -9.64 -0.81 0.26
CA GLY A 43 -9.54 -1.67 -0.93
C GLY A 43 -8.50 -1.20 -1.94
N SER A 44 -7.77 -0.10 -1.67
CA SER A 44 -6.71 0.38 -2.56
C SER A 44 -5.41 -0.40 -2.37
N PRO A 45 -4.55 -0.49 -3.40
CA PRO A 45 -3.23 -1.09 -3.26
C PRO A 45 -2.36 -0.34 -2.26
N VAL A 46 -1.48 -1.08 -1.59
CA VAL A 46 -0.50 -0.52 -0.66
C VAL A 46 0.47 0.41 -1.40
N PRO A 47 0.79 1.61 -0.88
CA PRO A 47 1.78 2.51 -1.48
C PRO A 47 3.13 1.79 -1.61
N CYS A 48 3.64 1.73 -2.83
CA CYS A 48 4.86 1.00 -3.16
C CYS A 48 5.84 1.89 -3.92
N VAL A 49 7.08 1.98 -3.42
CA VAL A 49 8.17 2.73 -4.04
C VAL A 49 9.17 1.76 -4.66
N LEU A 50 9.64 2.09 -5.87
CA LEU A 50 10.66 1.30 -6.57
C LEU A 50 12.07 1.84 -6.25
N LEU A 51 12.97 0.97 -5.82
CA LEU A 51 14.36 1.33 -5.52
C LEU A 51 15.30 0.70 -6.54
N ALA A 52 15.98 1.55 -7.29
CA ALA A 52 17.08 1.21 -8.19
C ALA A 52 18.38 1.19 -7.38
N ASN A 53 18.70 0.05 -6.75
CA ASN A 53 19.80 -0.06 -5.80
C ASN A 53 21.15 -0.34 -6.48
N LYS A 54 22.25 0.00 -5.79
CA LYS A 54 23.64 -0.03 -6.27
C LYS A 54 23.95 1.02 -7.33
N CYS A 55 23.34 2.21 -7.23
CA CYS A 55 23.59 3.31 -8.16
C CYS A 55 25.03 3.84 -8.14
N ASP A 56 25.86 3.41 -7.19
CA ASP A 56 27.31 3.62 -7.17
C ASP A 56 28.07 2.83 -8.26
N GLN A 57 27.41 1.86 -8.89
CA GLN A 57 27.97 1.05 -9.98
C GLN A 57 27.41 1.46 -11.34
N ALA A 58 28.05 0.99 -12.41
CA ALA A 58 27.62 1.27 -13.77
C ALA A 58 26.22 0.69 -14.03
N LYS A 59 25.30 1.56 -14.45
CA LYS A 59 23.90 1.24 -14.69
C LYS A 59 23.73 0.50 -16.01
N GLU A 60 22.97 -0.58 -15.99
CA GLU A 60 22.57 -1.34 -17.18
C GLU A 60 21.07 -1.18 -17.45
N GLY A 61 20.69 -1.04 -18.73
CA GLY A 61 19.29 -1.06 -19.16
C GLY A 61 18.52 0.24 -18.92
N LEU A 62 17.24 0.11 -18.53
CA LEU A 62 16.22 1.17 -18.52
C LEU A 62 16.51 2.30 -17.51
N VAL A 63 17.32 2.03 -16.49
CA VAL A 63 17.65 3.00 -15.42
C VAL A 63 18.35 4.24 -15.96
N ASN A 64 19.00 4.14 -17.13
CA ASN A 64 19.65 5.27 -17.79
C ASN A 64 18.67 6.31 -18.37
N ASN A 65 17.39 5.95 -18.49
CA ASN A 65 16.36 6.83 -19.02
C ASN A 65 15.28 7.11 -17.96
N THR A 66 15.43 8.24 -17.27
CA THR A 66 14.50 8.72 -16.24
C THR A 66 13.05 8.76 -16.74
N SER A 67 12.82 9.19 -17.98
CA SER A 67 11.45 9.28 -18.54
C SER A 67 10.80 7.90 -18.66
N GLN A 68 11.56 6.89 -19.09
CA GLN A 68 11.04 5.52 -19.21
C GLN A 68 10.78 4.89 -17.83
N MET A 69 11.60 5.22 -16.83
CA MET A 69 11.36 4.80 -15.45
C MET A 69 10.11 5.44 -14.86
N ASP A 70 9.86 6.71 -15.12
CA ASP A 70 8.64 7.41 -14.69
C ASP A 70 7.39 6.79 -15.31
N ASP A 71 7.44 6.49 -16.61
CA ASP A 71 6.33 5.85 -17.32
C ASP A 71 6.10 4.43 -16.81
N PHE A 72 7.17 3.65 -16.58
CA PHE A 72 7.08 2.33 -15.97
C PHE A 72 6.43 2.38 -14.57
N CYS A 73 6.81 3.36 -13.74
CA CYS A 73 6.24 3.52 -12.41
C CYS A 73 4.74 3.83 -12.48
N LYS A 74 4.32 4.73 -13.37
CA LYS A 74 2.90 5.04 -13.59
C LYS A 74 2.12 3.83 -14.08
N GLU A 75 2.67 3.09 -15.06
CA GLU A 75 2.00 1.92 -15.65
C GLU A 75 1.82 0.78 -14.64
N LYS A 76 2.84 0.52 -13.80
CA LYS A 76 2.82 -0.57 -12.82
C LYS A 76 2.25 -0.17 -11.45
N GLY A 77 1.83 1.08 -11.28
CA GLY A 77 1.22 1.57 -10.05
C GLY A 77 2.21 1.73 -8.88
N PHE A 78 3.46 2.11 -9.17
CA PHE A 78 4.39 2.61 -8.16
C PHE A 78 4.12 4.10 -7.91
N ILE A 79 4.23 4.53 -6.65
CA ILE A 79 4.02 5.94 -6.29
C ILE A 79 5.23 6.82 -6.61
N GLY A 80 6.38 6.21 -6.90
CA GLY A 80 7.64 6.87 -7.23
C GLY A 80 8.80 5.89 -7.25
N TRP A 81 9.97 6.37 -7.65
CA TRP A 81 11.20 5.60 -7.63
C TRP A 81 12.41 6.43 -7.22
N TYR A 82 13.43 5.75 -6.70
CA TYR A 82 14.68 6.38 -6.27
C TYR A 82 15.88 5.52 -6.69
N GLU A 83 16.94 6.19 -7.13
CA GLU A 83 18.27 5.59 -7.24
C GLU A 83 18.89 5.55 -5.86
N THR A 84 19.27 4.36 -5.39
CA THR A 84 19.78 4.16 -4.04
C THR A 84 21.14 3.46 -4.05
N SER A 85 21.98 3.81 -3.10
CA SER A 85 23.17 3.02 -2.77
C SER A 85 23.20 2.79 -1.28
N ALA A 86 22.97 1.54 -0.88
CA ALA A 86 23.19 1.14 0.51
C ALA A 86 24.68 1.23 0.91
N LYS A 87 25.61 1.19 -0.07
CA LYS A 87 27.06 1.26 0.17
C LYS A 87 27.52 2.67 0.48
N GLU A 88 27.05 3.63 -0.31
CA GLU A 88 27.44 5.05 -0.20
C GLU A 88 26.38 5.89 0.55
N ASN A 89 25.36 5.25 1.12
CA ASN A 89 24.21 5.87 1.78
C ASN A 89 23.51 6.95 0.93
N ILE A 90 23.24 6.62 -0.34
CA ILE A 90 22.61 7.54 -1.29
C ILE A 90 21.10 7.29 -1.32
N ASN A 91 20.31 8.36 -1.09
CA ASN A 91 18.84 8.42 -1.21
C ASN A 91 18.04 7.40 -0.35
N ILE A 92 18.68 6.73 0.61
CA ILE A 92 18.01 5.77 1.49
C ILE A 92 17.00 6.51 2.40
N ASP A 93 17.45 7.60 3.03
CA ASP A 93 16.62 8.43 3.90
C ASP A 93 15.49 9.11 3.14
N GLU A 94 15.77 9.64 1.94
CA GLU A 94 14.80 10.31 1.09
C GLU A 94 13.70 9.35 0.64
N ALA A 95 14.06 8.15 0.19
CA ALA A 95 13.10 7.13 -0.21
C ALA A 95 12.22 6.67 0.98
N ALA A 96 12.84 6.49 2.17
CA ALA A 96 12.12 6.16 3.40
C ALA A 96 11.13 7.26 3.80
N ARG A 97 11.58 8.51 3.84
CA ARG A 97 10.73 9.66 4.18
C ARG A 97 9.58 9.82 3.20
N PHE A 98 9.83 9.63 1.90
CA PHE A 98 8.80 9.71 0.87
C PHE A 98 7.70 8.66 1.08
N LEU A 99 8.09 7.40 1.29
CA LEU A 99 7.12 6.33 1.56
C LEU A 99 6.32 6.60 2.84
N VAL A 100 7.00 6.94 3.94
CA VAL A 100 6.33 7.21 5.23
C VAL A 100 5.34 8.37 5.11
N THR A 101 5.72 9.46 4.43
CA THR A 101 4.82 10.59 4.18
C THR A 101 3.55 10.14 3.46
N ARG A 102 3.70 9.30 2.42
CA ARG A 102 2.55 8.81 1.65
C ARG A 102 1.66 7.87 2.45
N ILE A 103 2.23 7.05 3.33
CA ILE A 103 1.46 6.19 4.25
C ILE A 103 0.65 7.06 5.21
N LEU A 104 1.25 8.07 5.83
CA LEU A 104 0.57 8.96 6.76
C LEU A 104 -0.55 9.78 6.09
N GLU A 105 -0.34 10.25 4.86
CA GLU A 105 -1.39 10.92 4.08
C GLU A 105 -2.59 10.01 3.84
N LYS A 106 -2.34 8.75 3.48
CA LYS A 106 -3.37 7.73 3.26
C LYS A 106 -4.11 7.39 4.55
N ASP A 107 -3.39 7.23 5.65
CA ASP A 107 -3.97 6.93 6.96
C ASP A 107 -4.90 8.06 7.43
N ARG A 108 -4.46 9.31 7.32
CA ARG A 108 -5.29 10.49 7.66
C ARG A 108 -6.55 10.59 6.79
N ALA A 109 -6.43 10.28 5.49
CA ALA A 109 -7.58 10.27 4.59
C ALA A 109 -8.61 9.20 4.96
N MET A 110 -8.16 8.03 5.43
CA MET A 110 -9.04 6.96 5.90
C MET A 110 -9.76 7.33 7.20
N GLN A 111 -9.08 7.97 8.16
CA GLN A 111 -9.69 8.40 9.42
C GLN A 111 -10.80 9.45 9.20
N LEU A 112 -10.58 10.42 8.31
CA LEU A 112 -11.56 11.46 7.99
C LEU A 112 -12.83 10.93 7.29
N GLY A 113 -12.73 9.81 6.58
CA GLY A 113 -13.88 9.18 5.89
C GLY A 113 -14.76 8.33 6.81
N ASP A 114 -14.29 8.00 8.01
CA ASP A 114 -15.04 7.17 8.97
C ASP A 114 -16.04 8.00 9.82
N ASP A 115 -15.74 9.27 10.06
CA ASP A 115 -16.57 10.21 10.83
C ASP A 115 -17.94 10.48 10.19
N ASP A 116 -18.09 10.33 8.88
CA ASP A 116 -19.38 10.53 8.19
C ASP A 116 -20.27 9.27 8.22
N ARG A 117 -19.71 8.09 8.50
CA ARG A 117 -20.47 6.82 8.59
C ARG A 117 -21.16 6.64 9.95
N ASP A 118 -20.70 7.32 11.00
CA ASP A 118 -21.33 7.22 12.33
C ASP A 118 -22.61 8.07 12.46
N LYS A 119 -22.96 8.89 11.46
CA LYS A 119 -24.25 9.62 11.43
C LYS A 119 -25.45 8.75 11.07
N ASP A 120 -25.22 7.59 10.44
CA ASP A 120 -26.30 6.68 10.02
C ASP A 120 -26.52 5.52 11.01
N ARG A 121 -25.92 5.62 12.21
CA ARG A 121 -26.10 4.64 13.27
C ARG A 121 -27.49 4.80 13.89
N VAL A 122 -28.47 4.07 13.35
CA VAL A 122 -29.81 3.94 13.93
C VAL A 122 -29.69 3.42 15.37
N VAL A 123 -29.94 4.30 16.34
CA VAL A 123 -30.03 3.95 17.76
C VAL A 123 -31.32 3.16 17.97
N LEU A 124 -31.21 1.83 18.00
CA LEU A 124 -32.28 0.95 18.50
C LEU A 124 -32.24 0.96 20.02
N ASP A 125 -32.82 1.97 20.66
CA ASP A 125 -33.20 1.83 22.06
C ASP A 125 -34.38 2.72 22.46
N LYS A 126 -35.56 2.09 22.59
CA LYS A 126 -36.35 2.09 23.84
C LYS A 126 -37.59 1.18 23.72
N PRO A 127 -37.99 0.51 24.81
CA PRO A 127 -39.14 -0.39 24.85
C PRO A 127 -40.45 0.40 24.82
N ALA A 128 -41.41 -0.05 24.02
CA ALA A 128 -42.75 0.56 23.95
C ALA A 128 -43.53 0.33 25.26
N PRO A 129 -44.25 1.34 25.79
CA PRO A 129 -45.10 1.16 26.96
C PRO A 129 -46.47 0.59 26.54
N GLY A 130 -46.85 -0.52 27.19
CA GLY A 130 -48.25 -0.87 27.41
C GLY A 130 -48.95 -1.71 26.34
N ARG A 131 -49.04 -3.02 26.59
CA ARG A 131 -50.27 -3.78 26.30
C ARG A 131 -50.41 -4.94 27.31
N PRO A 132 -51.58 -5.14 27.93
CA PRO A 132 -51.73 -6.10 29.01
C PRO A 132 -51.65 -7.55 28.49
N GLU A 133 -51.12 -8.41 29.36
CA GLU A 133 -50.98 -9.85 29.17
C GLU A 133 -52.28 -10.52 28.69
N ARG A 134 -52.16 -11.36 27.67
CA ARG A 134 -53.09 -12.48 27.47
C ARG A 134 -52.29 -13.75 27.24
N LYS A 135 -52.25 -14.59 28.28
CA LYS A 135 -51.82 -15.99 28.23
C LYS A 135 -52.66 -16.73 27.20
N ILE A 136 -52.03 -17.36 26.20
CA ILE A 136 -52.63 -18.46 25.44
C ILE A 136 -51.55 -19.51 25.22
N ASN A 137 -51.82 -20.71 25.71
CA ASN A 137 -50.96 -21.90 25.73
C ASN A 137 -50.62 -22.42 24.32
N CYS A 138 -49.48 -23.13 24.26
CA CYS A 138 -49.05 -24.05 23.20
C CYS A 138 -50.16 -24.91 22.58
N CYS A 139 -50.04 -25.15 21.27
CA CYS A 139 -49.72 -26.45 20.67
C CYS A 139 -49.01 -26.21 19.33
#